data_AF-A0A8X6KAX7-F1
#
_entry.id   AF-A0A8X6KAX7-F1
#
_cell.length_a   1.000
_cell.length_b   1.000
_cell.length_c   1.000
_cell.angle_alpha   90.00
_cell.angle_beta   90.00
_cell.angle_gamma   90.00
#
_symmetry.space_group_name_H-M   'P 1'
#
loop_
_entity.id
_entity.type
_entity.pdbx_description
1 polymer ?
#
loop_
_entity_poly.entity_id
_entity_poly.type
_entity_poly.pdbx_seq_one_letter_code
_entity_poly.pdbx_strand_id
1 'polypeptide(L)' 'NNPFTDRICYIFSSDNDDRWSFEDFLDMVSVFSEGTPPEKKAEYAFCIYGKSLLSHRIDPCTVATN' A
#
# COMPACT_ATOMS: atom_id res chain seq x y z
N ASN A 1 19.18 -6.44 0.84
CA ASN A 1 18.51 -5.16 1.14
C ASN A 1 17.53 -4.84 0.03
N ASN A 2 16.24 -4.89 0.34
CA ASN A 2 15.20 -4.37 -0.55
C ASN A 2 15.10 -2.85 -0.30
N PRO A 3 15.33 -1.99 -1.30
CA PRO A 3 15.31 -0.53 -1.13
C PRO A 3 13.90 0.05 -0.90
N PHE A 4 12.86 -0.77 -0.98
CA PHE A 4 11.47 -0.36 -0.78
C PHE A 4 10.89 -0.79 0.55
N THR A 5 11.66 -1.51 1.39
CA THR A 5 11.17 -2.08 2.65
C THR A 5 10.49 -1.01 3.51
N ASP A 6 11.13 0.13 3.75
CA ASP A 6 10.56 1.18 4.61
C ASP A 6 9.26 1.77 4.04
N ARG A 7 9.15 1.87 2.71
CA ARG A 7 7.93 2.40 2.07
C ARG A 7 6.79 1.39 2.11
N ILE A 8 7.09 0.12 1.88
CA ILE A 8 6.12 -0.96 2.03
C ILE A 8 5.64 -0.99 3.47
N CYS A 9 6.57 -0.91 4.44
CA CYS A 9 6.24 -0.83 5.86
C CYS A 9 5.30 0.34 6.19
N TYR A 10 5.59 1.51 5.63
CA TYR A 10 4.78 2.69 5.85
C TYR A 10 3.38 2.59 5.21
N ILE A 11 3.27 2.13 3.96
CA ILE A 11 2.00 2.08 3.22
C ILE A 11 0.99 1.11 3.85
N PHE A 12 1.47 0.01 4.41
CA PHE A 12 0.61 -1.02 5.02
C PHE A 12 0.41 -0.83 6.52
N SER A 13 1.04 0.16 7.17
CA SER A 13 0.78 0.45 8.58
C SER A 13 -0.53 1.24 8.73
N SER A 14 -1.48 0.69 9.50
CA SER A 14 -2.78 1.32 9.73
C SER A 14 -2.70 2.65 10.49
N ASP A 15 -1.74 2.79 11.41
CA ASP A 15 -1.67 3.92 12.35
C ASP A 15 -0.52 4.90 12.07
N ASN A 16 0.28 4.69 11.00
CA ASN A 16 1.49 5.47 10.72
C ASN A 16 2.44 5.62 11.94
N ASP A 17 2.38 4.68 12.89
CA ASP A 17 3.04 4.76 14.19
C ASP A 17 4.32 3.91 14.25
N ASP A 18 4.86 3.55 13.08
CA ASP A 18 5.95 2.60 12.88
C ASP A 18 5.68 1.21 13.48
N ARG A 19 4.44 0.90 13.87
CA ARG A 19 4.02 -0.41 14.35
C ARG A 19 3.21 -1.13 13.30
N TRP A 20 3.37 -2.45 13.33
CA TRP A 20 2.70 -3.38 12.46
C TRP A 20 1.86 -4.32 13.32
N SER A 21 0.54 -4.28 13.08
CA SER A 21 -0.37 -5.31 13.57
C SER A 21 -0.25 -6.56 12.72
N PHE A 22 -0.82 -7.67 13.19
CA PHE A 22 -0.89 -8.88 12.39
C PHE A 22 -1.81 -8.68 11.18
N GLU A 23 -2.86 -7.87 11.34
CA GLU A 23 -3.77 -7.47 10.28
C GLU A 23 -3.03 -6.70 9.16
N ASP A 24 -2.16 -5.75 9.48
CA ASP A 24 -1.34 -5.01 8.49
C ASP A 24 -0.48 -5.95 7.64
N PHE A 25 0.09 -6.98 8.28
CA PHE A 25 0.88 -7.99 7.60
C PHE A 25 0.02 -8.85 6.66
N LEU A 26 -1.17 -9.26 7.10
CA LEU A 26 -2.11 -10.03 6.27
C LEU A 26 -2.58 -9.22 5.07
N ASP A 27 -2.87 -7.93 5.27
CA ASP A 27 -3.27 -7.04 4.19
C ASP A 27 -2.16 -6.88 3.16
N MET A 28 -0.91 -6.71 3.60
CA MET A 28 0.25 -6.72 2.72
C MET A 28 0.33 -8.00 1.88
N VAL A 29 0.31 -9.17 2.53
CA VAL A 29 0.44 -10.46 1.83
C VAL A 29 -0.73 -10.70 0.89
N SER A 30 -1.94 -10.25 1.25
CA SER A 30 -3.13 -10.38 0.41
C SER A 30 -2.94 -9.65 -0.93
N VAL A 31 -2.40 -8.43 -0.92
CA VAL A 31 -2.18 -7.61 -2.12
C VAL A 31 -1.19 -8.28 -3.07
N PHE A 32 -0.14 -8.90 -2.52
CA PHE A 32 0.86 -9.60 -3.31
C PHE A 32 0.46 -11.02 -3.74
N SER A 33 -0.65 -11.56 -3.23
CA SER A 33 -1.12 -12.90 -3.59
C SER A 33 -1.50 -13.02 -5.08
N GLU A 34 -1.40 -14.21 -5.66
CA GLU A 34 -1.76 -14.45 -7.06
C GLU A 34 -3.24 -14.15 -7.36
N GLY A 35 -4.12 -14.37 -6.37
CA GLY A 35 -5.56 -14.14 -6.50
C GLY A 35 -5.98 -12.67 -6.53
N THR A 36 -5.07 -11.73 -6.26
CA THR A 36 -5.39 -10.30 -6.28
C THR A 36 -5.40 -9.76 -7.72
N PRO A 37 -6.46 -9.01 -8.11
CA PRO A 37 -6.57 -8.39 -9.43
C PRO A 37 -5.36 -7.51 -9.80
N PRO A 38 -4.95 -7.47 -11.07
CA PRO A 38 -3.83 -6.64 -11.52
C PRO A 38 -3.99 -5.15 -11.22
N GLU A 39 -5.22 -4.63 -11.27
CA GLU A 39 -5.57 -3.24 -10.98
C GLU A 39 -5.19 -2.85 -9.55
N LYS A 40 -5.60 -3.68 -8.57
CA LYS A 40 -5.25 -3.49 -7.16
C LYS A 40 -3.73 -3.57 -6.95
N LYS A 41 -3.03 -4.47 -7.65
CA LYS A 41 -1.55 -4.53 -7.59
C LYS A 41 -0.90 -3.27 -8.16
N ALA A 42 -1.45 -2.73 -9.25
CA ALA A 42 -0.95 -1.53 -9.89
C ALA A 42 -1.12 -0.30 -8.96
N GLU A 43 -2.26 -0.17 -8.28
CA GLU A 43 -2.49 0.89 -7.27
C GLU A 43 -1.40 0.90 -6.20
N TYR A 44 -1.14 -0.25 -5.56
CA TYR A 44 -0.09 -0.35 -4.54
C TYR A 44 1.32 -0.15 -5.11
N ALA A 45 1.58 -0.60 -6.34
CA ALA A 45 2.83 -0.30 -7.02
C ALA A 45 3.02 1.20 -7.20
N PHE A 46 1.98 1.93 -7.66
CA PHE A 46 2.03 3.39 -7.74
C PHE A 46 2.27 4.05 -6.39
N CYS A 47 1.72 3.52 -5.29
CA CYS A 47 2.02 4.05 -3.94
C CYS A 47 3.49 3.81 -3.53
N ILE A 48 4.06 2.63 -3.82
CA ILE A 48 5.45 2.29 -3.46
C ILE A 48 6.47 3.08 -4.29
N TYR A 49 6.21 3.25 -5.59
CA TYR A 49 7.10 3.94 -6.53
C TYR A 49 6.85 5.46 -6.58
N GLY A 50 5.61 5.92 -6.39
CA GLY A 50 5.17 7.29 -6.52
C GLY A 50 5.32 8.09 -5.22
N LYS A 51 6.48 8.72 -5.02
CA LYS A 51 6.80 9.57 -3.86
C LYS A 51 5.99 10.89 -3.76
N SER A 52 4.87 11.06 -4.49
CA SER A 52 4.30 12.42 -4.71
C SER A 52 2.78 12.58 -4.60
N LEU A 53 1.99 11.55 -4.25
CA LEU A 53 0.55 11.70 -4.04
C LEU A 53 0.14 11.75 -2.56
N LEU A 54 1.08 11.53 -1.63
CA LEU A 54 0.79 11.43 -0.19
C LEU A 54 0.72 12.77 0.56
N SER A 55 0.89 13.92 -0.11
CA SER A 55 0.75 15.21 0.59
C SER A 55 -0.72 15.55 0.88
N HIS A 56 -1.67 15.00 0.13
CA HIS A 56 -3.10 15.10 0.39
C HIS A 56 -3.67 13.73 0.09
N ARG A 57 -4.18 13.02 1.11
CA ARG A 57 -4.90 11.76 0.96
C ARG A 57 -5.95 11.89 -0.16
N ILE A 58 -5.58 11.45 -1.36
CA ILE A 58 -6.51 10.83 -2.28
C ILE A 58 -6.28 9.35 -2.02
N ASP A 59 -7.10 8.79 -1.15
CA ASP A 59 -7.15 7.35 -1.00
C ASP A 59 -7.43 6.78 -2.40
N PRO A 60 -6.65 5.80 -2.91
CA PRO A 60 -6.93 5.16 -4.19
C PRO A 60 -8.37 4.64 -4.28
N CYS A 61 -8.95 4.31 -3.12
CA CYS A 61 -10.35 3.92 -2.94
C CYS A 61 -11.38 5.01 -3.33
N THR A 62 -11.01 6.30 -3.39
CA THR A 62 -11.93 7.40 -3.76
C THR A 62 -11.96 7.66 -5.27
N VAL A 63 -10.93 7.25 -6.02
CA VAL A 63 -10.82 7.54 -7.46
C VAL A 63 -11.39 6.44 -8.35
N ALA A 64 -11.75 5.29 -7.78
CA ALA A 64 -12.33 4.15 -8.51
C ALA A 64 -13.86 4.24 -8.72
N THR A 65 -14.51 5.36 -8.37
CA THR A 65 -15.99 5.47 -8.36
C THR A 65 -16.59 6.59 -9.22
N ASN A 66 -15.86 7.20 -10.16
CA ASN A 66 -16.46 8.12 -11.15
C ASN A 66 -15.94 7.86 -12.57
#